data_AF-A0A525NRZ2-F1
#
_entry.id   AF-A0A525NRZ2-F1
#
_cell.length_a   1.000
_cell.length_b   1.000
_cell.length_c   1.000
_cell.angle_alpha   90.00
_cell.angle_beta   90.00
_cell.angle_gamma   90.00
#
_symmetry.space_group_name_H-M   'P 1'
#
loop_
_entity.id
_entity.type
_entity.pdbx_description
1 polymer ?
#
loop_
_entity_poly.entity_id
_entity_poly.type
_entity_poly.pdbx_seq_one_letter_code
_entity_poly.pdbx_strand_id
1 'polypeptide(L)'
;ELGAVVGTSTDMGTPVSVAQADEMIFGYVLLNDWSARDIQAWEYQPLGPFQAKAFATSVSPWIVTPAALDPFRTSTPERETELLDYLKEPRPMLFDIDLSVLIQPPGGTHEVIARTNYKTMYYSAAQQLAHHSSSGCAMNAGDLLGSGTISGPDKGTYGSMLELSWGGSAPLSLADGSTRTFVEDGDTMILTGRAQGSGYRVGFGAAQARSCQPFPFHDPGFILPDKLPPEAPALGPPAMSESKGIQMSKKFASQGDTAEKQISFTEVGRDLWAFTAEGDPNSGVIIGDTSVMIIEAQATPRLANKVIEKVRQVTDKPITHVVLTHYHAVRVLGASAFGANQIIMSEMARGMVTERGQEDWDSEFQRFPRLFEGHESIPGLTYPTTTFNDRMTVYLGNRRVDLMHLGRAHTAGDIVVHVPDENVMFTGDIVEYNSACYCGDGHFGDWGNTLDAIKSFDVDAIAPGRGDALVGRDMVNTAIENTRDFIESTYRPAARVAARNGSLKDAWDAVRAECDPKFADYAIYEHCLPFNVARAYDEARGIAHPRIWTDKRDLEMWEKLQS
;
A
#
# COMPACT_ATOMS: atom_id res chain seq x y z
N GLU A 1 -20.38 12.74 -8.73
CA GLU A 1 -21.42 12.29 -7.78
C GLU A 1 -21.39 13.14 -6.50
N LEU A 2 -22.33 12.89 -5.58
CA LEU A 2 -22.27 13.35 -4.20
C LEU A 2 -22.15 12.11 -3.30
N GLY A 3 -21.27 12.16 -2.30
CA GLY A 3 -21.13 11.11 -1.29
C GLY A 3 -21.80 11.53 0.02
N ALA A 4 -22.51 10.62 0.69
CA ALA A 4 -23.05 10.80 2.04
C ALA A 4 -22.26 9.94 3.04
N VAL A 5 -21.73 10.58 4.07
CA VAL A 5 -20.94 9.92 5.13
C VAL A 5 -21.87 9.57 6.29
N VAL A 6 -21.92 8.30 6.68
CA VAL A 6 -22.68 7.83 7.85
C VAL A 6 -21.93 8.19 9.12
N GLY A 7 -22.62 8.79 10.09
CA GLY A 7 -22.08 9.23 11.38
C GLY A 7 -22.37 8.30 12.54
N THR A 8 -23.34 7.40 12.40
CA THR A 8 -23.81 6.53 13.49
C THR A 8 -23.96 5.10 13.00
N SER A 9 -23.60 4.13 13.83
CA SER A 9 -23.69 2.71 13.50
C SER A 9 -25.04 2.09 13.85
N THR A 10 -25.39 0.98 13.20
CA THR A 10 -26.54 0.12 13.55
C THR A 10 -26.09 -1.31 13.80
N ASP A 11 -26.83 -2.03 14.64
CA ASP A 11 -26.60 -3.47 14.82
C ASP A 11 -27.04 -4.25 13.56
N MET A 12 -26.33 -5.33 13.26
CA MET A 12 -26.70 -6.27 12.19
C MET A 12 -28.16 -6.72 12.35
N GLY A 13 -28.92 -6.68 11.26
CA GLY A 13 -30.35 -6.99 11.23
C GLY A 13 -31.27 -5.83 11.57
N THR A 14 -30.74 -4.63 11.86
CA THR A 14 -31.55 -3.46 12.23
C THR A 14 -31.80 -2.55 11.03
N PRO A 15 -33.02 -2.52 10.45
CA PRO A 15 -33.37 -1.56 9.42
C PRO A 15 -33.56 -0.17 10.00
N VAL A 16 -33.31 0.86 9.18
CA VAL A 16 -33.56 2.26 9.55
C VAL A 16 -34.59 2.91 8.64
N SER A 17 -35.47 3.72 9.22
CA SER A 17 -36.40 4.55 8.46
C SER A 17 -35.68 5.69 7.74
N VAL A 18 -36.29 6.30 6.73
CA VAL A 18 -35.74 7.48 6.02
C VAL A 18 -35.44 8.64 6.99
N ALA A 19 -36.27 8.82 8.03
CA ALA A 19 -36.03 9.86 9.04
C ALA A 19 -34.75 9.59 9.84
N GLN A 20 -34.60 8.35 10.34
CA GLN A 20 -33.40 7.92 11.06
C GLN A 20 -32.17 7.96 10.17
N ALA A 21 -32.30 7.58 8.90
CA ALA A 21 -31.22 7.64 7.93
C ALA A 21 -30.72 9.07 7.70
N ASP A 22 -31.60 10.08 7.59
CA ASP A 22 -31.19 11.49 7.47
C ASP A 22 -30.46 11.98 8.74
N GLU A 23 -30.92 11.56 9.93
CA GLU A 23 -30.24 11.86 11.21
C GLU A 23 -28.88 11.15 11.34
N MET A 24 -28.74 9.97 10.75
CA MET A 24 -27.50 9.20 10.75
C MET A 24 -26.44 9.77 9.81
N ILE A 25 -26.79 10.61 8.84
CA ILE A 25 -25.81 11.17 7.90
C ILE A 25 -25.03 12.30 8.60
N PHE A 26 -23.71 12.11 8.74
CA PHE A 26 -22.80 13.10 9.30
C PHE A 26 -22.61 14.30 8.37
N GLY A 27 -22.56 14.04 7.05
CA GLY A 27 -22.43 15.09 6.05
C GLY A 27 -22.16 14.56 4.65
N TYR A 28 -21.91 15.50 3.74
CA TYR A 28 -21.81 15.25 2.32
C TYR A 28 -20.47 15.71 1.76
N VAL A 29 -19.98 15.00 0.75
CA VAL A 29 -18.76 15.33 -0.01
C VAL A 29 -19.07 15.31 -1.50
N LEU A 30 -18.30 16.05 -2.32
CA LEU A 30 -18.24 15.70 -3.74
C LEU A 30 -17.53 14.36 -3.85
N LEU A 31 -18.02 13.50 -4.72
CA LEU A 31 -17.49 12.16 -4.91
C LEU A 31 -17.27 11.90 -6.40
N ASN A 32 -16.10 11.36 -6.74
CA ASN A 32 -15.79 10.86 -8.07
C ASN A 32 -15.35 9.40 -7.96
N ASP A 33 -16.19 8.49 -8.43
CA ASP A 33 -15.90 7.06 -8.52
C ASP A 33 -15.28 6.75 -9.89
N TRP A 34 -13.99 6.45 -9.91
CA TRP A 34 -13.29 6.26 -11.17
C TRP A 34 -13.66 4.92 -11.80
N SER A 35 -13.80 4.88 -13.13
CA SER A 35 -14.18 3.67 -13.87
C SER A 35 -13.25 3.43 -15.05
N ALA A 36 -12.55 2.30 -15.05
CA ALA A 36 -11.74 1.82 -16.17
C ALA A 36 -12.65 1.11 -17.18
N ARG A 37 -13.05 1.82 -18.24
CA ARG A 37 -14.18 1.38 -19.11
C ARG A 37 -13.86 0.21 -20.01
N ASP A 38 -12.60 0.07 -20.41
CA ASP A 38 -12.04 -1.08 -21.09
C ASP A 38 -12.21 -2.37 -20.28
N ILE A 39 -11.94 -2.33 -18.97
CA ILE A 39 -12.15 -3.46 -18.05
C ILE A 39 -13.65 -3.64 -17.76
N GLN A 40 -14.35 -2.53 -17.52
CA GLN A 40 -15.74 -2.55 -17.10
C GLN A 40 -16.65 -3.22 -18.13
N ALA A 41 -16.41 -2.96 -19.42
CA ALA A 41 -17.20 -3.56 -20.49
C ALA A 41 -17.11 -5.09 -20.49
N TRP A 42 -15.95 -5.63 -20.11
CA TRP A 42 -15.73 -7.07 -19.96
C TRP A 42 -16.35 -7.62 -18.67
N GLU A 43 -16.16 -6.96 -17.52
CA GLU A 43 -16.68 -7.43 -16.21
C GLU A 43 -18.21 -7.33 -16.08
N TYR A 44 -18.85 -6.37 -16.75
CA TYR A 44 -20.25 -6.02 -16.49
C TYR A 44 -21.24 -7.17 -16.69
N GLN A 45 -20.90 -8.19 -17.49
CA GLN A 45 -21.73 -9.38 -17.71
C GLN A 45 -20.93 -10.66 -17.50
N PRO A 46 -21.33 -11.58 -16.59
CA PRO A 46 -22.46 -11.52 -15.64
C PRO A 46 -22.07 -10.98 -14.25
N LEU A 47 -20.80 -10.63 -14.03
CA LEU A 47 -20.23 -10.40 -12.70
C LEU A 47 -20.66 -9.05 -12.09
N GLY A 48 -20.86 -8.05 -12.94
CA GLY A 48 -21.00 -6.66 -12.52
C GLY A 48 -19.62 -5.99 -12.38
N PRO A 49 -19.55 -4.65 -12.45
CA PRO A 49 -18.29 -3.94 -12.45
C PRO A 49 -17.61 -4.03 -11.08
N PHE A 50 -16.43 -4.66 -11.02
CA PHE A 50 -15.68 -4.87 -9.77
C PHE A 50 -14.29 -4.25 -9.85
N GLN A 51 -13.33 -4.88 -10.54
CA GLN A 51 -11.97 -4.34 -10.66
C GLN A 51 -11.94 -3.04 -11.46
N ALA A 52 -12.86 -2.88 -12.39
CA ALA A 52 -13.01 -1.64 -13.15
C ALA A 52 -13.34 -0.42 -12.28
N LYS A 53 -13.71 -0.60 -11.01
CA LYS A 53 -14.00 0.48 -10.05
C LYS A 53 -13.19 0.40 -8.77
N ALA A 54 -12.40 -0.65 -8.56
CA ALA A 54 -11.68 -0.89 -7.31
C ALA A 54 -10.42 -0.03 -7.12
N PHE A 55 -10.01 0.74 -8.15
CA PHE A 55 -8.69 1.38 -8.18
C PHE A 55 -8.66 2.80 -7.62
N ALA A 56 -9.76 3.56 -7.69
CA ALA A 56 -9.77 4.93 -7.22
C ALA A 56 -11.17 5.48 -6.90
N THR A 57 -11.25 6.20 -5.79
CA THR A 57 -12.36 7.11 -5.46
C THR A 57 -11.75 8.40 -4.94
N SER A 58 -12.21 9.55 -5.44
CA SER A 58 -11.77 10.86 -4.97
C SER A 58 -12.92 11.59 -4.30
N VAL A 59 -12.65 12.25 -3.17
CA VAL A 59 -13.64 13.05 -2.45
C VAL A 59 -13.17 14.49 -2.24
N SER A 60 -14.11 15.41 -2.03
CA SER A 60 -13.80 16.80 -1.71
C SER A 60 -13.14 16.95 -0.33
N PRO A 61 -12.31 18.00 -0.11
CA PRO A 61 -11.60 18.19 1.14
C PRO A 61 -12.51 18.54 2.34
N TRP A 62 -13.72 19.03 2.08
CA TRP A 62 -14.68 19.38 3.14
C TRP A 62 -15.88 18.43 3.13
N ILE A 63 -16.19 17.89 4.31
CA ILE A 63 -17.48 17.25 4.60
C ILE A 63 -18.45 18.37 5.02
N VAL A 64 -19.48 18.61 4.22
CA VAL A 64 -20.50 19.63 4.50
C VAL A 64 -21.65 18.99 5.27
N THR A 65 -21.87 19.45 6.50
CA THR A 65 -22.89 18.90 7.40
C THR A 65 -24.33 19.16 6.89
N PRO A 66 -25.32 18.31 7.23
CA PRO A 66 -26.72 18.56 6.91
C PRO A 66 -27.22 19.89 7.48
N ALA A 67 -26.75 20.30 8.66
CA ALA A 67 -27.11 21.58 9.28
C ALA A 67 -26.72 22.79 8.42
N ALA A 68 -25.59 22.73 7.72
CA ALA A 68 -25.17 23.79 6.79
C ALA A 68 -25.97 23.80 5.49
N LEU A 69 -26.51 22.64 5.09
CA LEU A 69 -27.29 22.46 3.87
C LEU A 69 -28.80 22.60 4.09
N ASP A 70 -29.27 22.58 5.34
CA ASP A 70 -30.69 22.61 5.71
C ASP A 70 -31.50 23.73 5.04
N PRO A 71 -30.99 24.98 4.91
CA PRO A 71 -31.70 26.05 4.20
C PRO A 71 -31.94 25.80 2.71
N PHE A 72 -31.25 24.82 2.12
CA PHE A 72 -31.28 24.49 0.70
C PHE A 72 -32.04 23.19 0.42
N ARG A 73 -32.79 22.67 1.41
CA ARG A 73 -33.58 21.45 1.21
C ARG A 73 -34.62 21.62 0.10
N THR A 74 -34.77 20.57 -0.70
CA THR A 74 -35.76 20.50 -1.79
C THR A 74 -36.29 19.08 -1.91
N SER A 75 -37.46 18.93 -2.52
CA SER A 75 -38.06 17.63 -2.78
C SER A 75 -37.38 16.96 -3.97
N THR A 76 -37.44 15.64 -4.02
CA THR A 76 -37.11 14.87 -5.22
C THR A 76 -38.01 15.28 -6.40
N PRO A 77 -37.59 15.02 -7.65
CA PRO A 77 -38.47 15.15 -8.81
C PRO A 77 -39.79 14.39 -8.64
N GLU A 78 -40.79 14.76 -9.45
CA GLU A 78 -42.08 14.08 -9.47
C GLU A 78 -41.91 12.57 -9.72
N ARG A 79 -42.66 11.76 -8.99
CA ARG A 79 -42.53 10.30 -9.05
C ARG A 79 -43.34 9.73 -10.21
N GLU A 80 -42.68 8.98 -11.08
CA GLU A 80 -43.32 8.20 -12.15
C GLU A 80 -43.97 6.91 -11.63
N THR A 81 -43.54 6.43 -10.48
CA THR A 81 -44.05 5.21 -9.83
C THR A 81 -44.19 5.45 -8.33
N GLU A 82 -45.27 4.92 -7.74
CA GLU A 82 -45.49 5.02 -6.31
C GLU A 82 -44.38 4.32 -5.51
N LEU A 83 -43.87 5.00 -4.48
CA LEU A 83 -42.85 4.45 -3.60
C LEU A 83 -43.44 3.46 -2.60
N LEU A 84 -42.66 2.44 -2.26
CA LEU A 84 -42.93 1.60 -1.10
C LEU A 84 -43.00 2.45 0.17
N ASP A 85 -43.89 2.10 1.10
CA ASP A 85 -44.21 2.93 2.26
C ASP A 85 -42.98 3.31 3.10
N TYR A 86 -42.02 2.39 3.27
CA TYR A 86 -40.82 2.63 4.07
C TYR A 86 -39.82 3.61 3.43
N LEU A 87 -39.99 3.96 2.16
CA LEU A 87 -39.17 4.93 1.43
C LEU A 87 -39.82 6.31 1.33
N LYS A 88 -41.02 6.49 1.89
CA LYS A 88 -41.71 7.79 1.86
C LYS A 88 -40.95 8.81 2.71
N GLU A 89 -40.64 9.95 2.11
CA GLU A 89 -39.86 11.00 2.77
C GLU A 89 -40.77 11.80 3.74
N PRO A 90 -40.38 11.97 5.01
CA PRO A 90 -41.20 12.70 5.99
C PRO A 90 -41.15 14.22 5.78
N ARG A 91 -40.20 14.70 4.98
CA ARG A 91 -39.98 16.09 4.58
C ARG A 91 -39.03 16.12 3.37
N PRO A 92 -38.77 17.26 2.73
CA PRO A 92 -37.77 17.35 1.68
C PRO A 92 -36.39 16.83 2.14
N MET A 93 -35.86 15.81 1.45
CA MET A 93 -34.58 15.15 1.80
C MET A 93 -33.46 15.34 0.77
N LEU A 94 -33.70 16.04 -0.34
CA LEU A 94 -32.62 16.48 -1.24
C LEU A 94 -32.16 17.90 -0.87
N PHE A 95 -31.12 18.35 -1.59
CA PHE A 95 -30.58 19.70 -1.48
C PHE A 95 -30.40 20.33 -2.85
N ASP A 96 -30.65 21.64 -2.95
CA ASP A 96 -30.32 22.46 -4.11
C ASP A 96 -28.83 22.81 -4.09
N ILE A 97 -28.03 21.98 -4.76
CA ILE A 97 -26.57 22.10 -4.83
C ILE A 97 -26.17 22.17 -6.30
N ASP A 98 -25.66 23.31 -6.72
CA ASP A 98 -25.07 23.47 -8.05
C ASP A 98 -23.77 22.69 -8.14
N LEU A 99 -23.62 21.89 -9.18
CA LEU A 99 -22.47 21.05 -9.44
C LEU A 99 -21.84 21.39 -10.79
N SER A 100 -20.52 21.35 -10.86
CA SER A 100 -19.79 21.53 -12.12
C SER A 100 -18.61 20.57 -12.20
N VAL A 101 -18.44 20.00 -13.39
CA VAL A 101 -17.32 19.12 -13.74
C VAL A 101 -16.44 19.85 -14.74
N LEU A 102 -15.15 19.88 -14.46
CA LEU A 102 -14.15 20.48 -15.32
C LEU A 102 -13.09 19.44 -15.69
N ILE A 103 -12.53 19.62 -16.88
CA ILE A 103 -11.36 18.87 -17.35
C ILE A 103 -10.22 19.85 -17.59
N GLN A 104 -9.00 19.43 -17.27
CA GLN A 104 -7.78 20.15 -17.59
C GLN A 104 -6.83 19.23 -18.35
N PRO A 105 -6.61 19.46 -19.65
CA PRO A 105 -5.59 18.76 -20.41
C PRO A 105 -4.16 19.01 -19.89
N PRO A 106 -3.20 18.11 -20.15
CA PRO A 106 -1.80 18.31 -19.77
C PRO A 106 -1.23 19.64 -20.30
N GLY A 107 -0.79 20.51 -19.39
CA GLY A 107 -0.22 21.81 -19.75
C GLY A 107 -1.24 22.87 -20.23
N GLY A 108 -2.54 22.53 -20.24
CA GLY A 108 -3.63 23.43 -20.61
C GLY A 108 -4.33 24.09 -19.42
N THR A 109 -5.33 24.93 -19.72
CA THR A 109 -6.25 25.51 -18.73
C THR A 109 -7.48 24.62 -18.55
N HIS A 110 -8.07 24.61 -17.36
CA HIS A 110 -9.31 23.86 -17.15
C HIS A 110 -10.52 24.54 -17.81
N GLU A 111 -11.47 23.74 -18.27
CA GLU A 111 -12.76 24.21 -18.78
C GLU A 111 -13.92 23.37 -18.24
N VAL A 112 -15.12 23.95 -18.20
CA VAL A 112 -16.32 23.29 -17.68
C VAL A 112 -16.96 22.44 -18.77
N ILE A 113 -17.03 21.13 -18.54
CA ILE A 113 -17.60 20.17 -19.48
C ILE A 113 -19.05 19.78 -19.14
N ALA A 114 -19.45 19.96 -17.88
CA ALA A 114 -20.82 19.73 -17.46
C ALA A 114 -21.22 20.62 -16.28
N ARG A 115 -22.49 21.03 -16.26
CA ARG A 115 -23.14 21.68 -15.11
C ARG A 115 -24.46 21.00 -14.82
N THR A 116 -24.67 20.61 -13.57
CA THR A 116 -25.90 19.93 -13.15
C THR A 116 -26.25 20.38 -11.73
N ASN A 117 -27.28 19.78 -11.13
CA ASN A 117 -27.66 20.08 -9.77
C ASN A 117 -28.09 18.80 -9.05
N TYR A 118 -27.72 18.66 -7.77
CA TYR A 118 -28.07 17.48 -6.98
C TYR A 118 -29.59 17.24 -6.89
N LYS A 119 -30.41 18.29 -6.99
CA LYS A 119 -31.88 18.17 -6.94
C LYS A 119 -32.50 17.40 -8.11
N THR A 120 -31.72 17.04 -9.14
CA THR A 120 -32.20 16.16 -10.22
C THR A 120 -32.24 14.69 -9.81
N MET A 121 -31.61 14.32 -8.68
CA MET A 121 -31.59 12.93 -8.22
C MET A 121 -32.98 12.42 -7.87
N TYR A 122 -33.29 11.21 -8.36
CA TYR A 122 -34.59 10.61 -8.09
C TYR A 122 -34.72 10.07 -6.67
N TYR A 123 -33.63 9.63 -6.04
CA TYR A 123 -33.62 9.20 -4.64
C TYR A 123 -32.67 10.06 -3.81
N SER A 124 -33.09 10.41 -2.60
CA SER A 124 -32.21 11.05 -1.62
C SER A 124 -31.25 10.05 -0.98
N ALA A 125 -30.12 10.54 -0.46
CA ALA A 125 -29.17 9.70 0.27
C ALA A 125 -29.81 8.99 1.48
N ALA A 126 -30.76 9.65 2.16
CA ALA A 126 -31.53 9.05 3.25
C ALA A 126 -32.40 7.87 2.77
N GLN A 127 -33.04 7.99 1.60
CA GLN A 127 -33.76 6.87 0.99
C GLN A 127 -32.82 5.73 0.59
N GLN A 128 -31.65 6.04 0.02
CA GLN A 128 -30.65 5.03 -0.34
C GLN A 128 -30.15 4.26 0.89
N LEU A 129 -29.82 4.97 1.97
CA LEU A 129 -29.37 4.37 3.23
C LEU A 129 -30.46 3.52 3.90
N ALA A 130 -31.70 4.04 3.96
CA ALA A 130 -32.84 3.28 4.45
C ALA A 130 -33.06 1.99 3.64
N HIS A 131 -33.03 2.08 2.31
CA HIS A 131 -33.14 0.91 1.44
C HIS A 131 -32.00 -0.09 1.66
N HIS A 132 -30.76 0.39 1.76
CA HIS A 132 -29.59 -0.46 1.99
C HIS A 132 -29.73 -1.27 3.30
N SER A 133 -30.13 -0.61 4.38
CA SER A 133 -30.34 -1.25 5.68
C SER A 133 -31.51 -2.25 5.71
N SER A 134 -32.46 -2.17 4.76
CA SER A 134 -33.66 -3.00 4.77
C SER A 134 -33.40 -4.50 4.61
N SER A 135 -32.23 -4.86 4.09
CA SER A 135 -31.74 -6.24 4.01
C SER A 135 -31.22 -6.80 5.34
N GLY A 136 -31.12 -5.95 6.37
CA GLY A 136 -30.45 -6.24 7.63
C GLY A 136 -28.96 -5.90 7.63
N CYS A 137 -28.43 -5.28 6.57
CA CYS A 137 -27.04 -4.82 6.53
C CYS A 137 -26.76 -3.80 7.65
N ALA A 138 -25.74 -4.06 8.48
CA ALA A 138 -25.28 -3.14 9.50
C ALA A 138 -24.58 -1.94 8.88
N MET A 139 -24.89 -0.73 9.37
CA MET A 139 -24.19 0.50 9.00
C MET A 139 -23.14 0.83 10.04
N ASN A 140 -21.99 1.33 9.59
CA ASN A 140 -20.90 1.77 10.44
C ASN A 140 -20.70 3.28 10.29
N ALA A 141 -20.35 3.93 11.41
CA ALA A 141 -19.81 5.28 11.35
C ALA A 141 -18.56 5.30 10.45
N GLY A 142 -18.57 6.17 9.44
CA GLY A 142 -17.56 6.27 8.39
C GLY A 142 -17.95 5.65 7.05
N ASP A 143 -19.04 4.88 6.96
CA ASP A 143 -19.51 4.35 5.68
C ASP A 143 -19.84 5.49 4.71
N LEU A 144 -19.47 5.30 3.43
CA LEU A 144 -19.63 6.29 2.37
C LEU A 144 -20.58 5.77 1.29
N LEU A 145 -21.73 6.43 1.13
CA LEU A 145 -22.71 6.11 0.10
C LEU A 145 -22.58 7.11 -1.06
N GLY A 146 -22.22 6.62 -2.24
CA GLY A 146 -22.27 7.39 -3.48
C GLY A 146 -23.71 7.55 -3.96
N SER A 147 -24.07 8.74 -4.44
CA SER A 147 -25.39 9.00 -5.02
C SER A 147 -25.66 8.20 -6.30
N GLY A 148 -24.59 7.75 -6.96
CA GLY A 148 -24.62 7.42 -8.38
C GLY A 148 -24.47 8.68 -9.24
N THR A 149 -24.38 8.48 -10.55
CA THR A 149 -24.21 9.56 -11.52
C THR A 149 -25.35 10.57 -11.44
N ILE A 150 -25.01 11.85 -11.27
CA ILE A 150 -25.97 12.96 -11.22
C ILE A 150 -26.06 13.56 -12.62
N SER A 151 -27.07 13.16 -13.38
CA SER A 151 -27.32 13.64 -14.74
C SER A 151 -28.61 14.46 -14.82
N GLY A 152 -28.61 15.48 -15.66
CA GLY A 152 -29.82 16.19 -16.07
C GLY A 152 -30.29 15.76 -17.47
N PRO A 153 -31.37 16.35 -17.97
CA PRO A 153 -31.99 15.96 -19.25
C PRO A 153 -31.16 16.38 -20.47
N ASP A 154 -30.35 17.43 -20.35
CA ASP A 154 -29.63 18.03 -21.47
C ASP A 154 -28.17 17.55 -21.54
N LYS A 155 -27.60 17.49 -22.75
CA LYS A 155 -26.23 16.99 -22.96
C LYS A 155 -25.17 17.67 -22.08
N GLY A 156 -25.26 18.98 -21.86
CA GLY A 156 -24.33 19.73 -21.01
C GLY A 156 -24.50 19.50 -19.50
N THR A 157 -25.41 18.61 -19.11
CA THR A 157 -25.77 18.32 -17.71
C THR A 157 -25.53 16.87 -17.31
N TYR A 158 -24.94 16.07 -18.20
CA TYR A 158 -24.62 14.69 -17.93
C TYR A 158 -23.46 14.54 -16.95
N GLY A 159 -23.61 13.60 -16.01
CA GLY A 159 -22.70 13.43 -14.87
C GLY A 159 -21.48 12.57 -15.15
N SER A 160 -21.35 11.99 -16.34
CA SER A 160 -20.22 11.13 -16.70
C SER A 160 -19.71 11.36 -18.13
N MET A 161 -18.43 11.05 -18.37
CA MET A 161 -17.84 11.05 -19.71
C MET A 161 -18.51 10.05 -20.65
N LEU A 162 -19.05 8.95 -20.11
CA LEU A 162 -19.78 7.95 -20.89
C LEU A 162 -21.04 8.55 -21.51
N GLU A 163 -21.78 9.35 -20.76
CA GLU A 163 -22.99 10.02 -21.25
C GLU A 163 -22.63 11.21 -22.15
N LEU A 164 -21.64 12.03 -21.76
CA LEU A 164 -21.21 13.20 -22.54
C LEU A 164 -20.73 12.82 -23.94
N SER A 165 -20.04 11.69 -24.07
CA SER A 165 -19.55 11.17 -25.34
C SER A 165 -20.53 10.20 -26.04
N TRP A 166 -21.67 9.90 -25.42
CA TRP A 166 -22.64 8.89 -25.87
C TRP A 166 -21.99 7.54 -26.15
N GLY A 167 -21.32 6.96 -25.15
CA GLY A 167 -20.57 5.71 -25.32
C GLY A 167 -19.41 5.82 -26.29
N GLY A 168 -18.89 7.03 -26.49
CA GLY A 168 -17.82 7.34 -27.43
C GLY A 168 -18.22 7.60 -28.87
N SER A 169 -19.50 7.46 -29.25
CA SER A 169 -19.93 7.74 -30.62
C SER A 169 -20.00 9.24 -30.96
N ALA A 170 -19.98 10.12 -29.95
CA ALA A 170 -20.06 11.56 -30.10
C ALA A 170 -19.04 12.29 -29.20
N PRO A 171 -17.74 12.29 -29.57
CA PRO A 171 -16.67 12.88 -28.77
C PRO A 171 -16.94 14.33 -28.35
N LEU A 172 -16.51 14.68 -27.15
CA LEU A 172 -16.55 16.04 -26.63
C LEU A 172 -15.43 16.87 -27.26
N SER A 173 -15.73 18.06 -27.78
CA SER A 173 -14.72 19.03 -28.23
C SER A 173 -14.33 19.95 -27.09
N LEU A 174 -13.01 20.14 -26.91
CA LEU A 174 -12.42 21.04 -25.94
C LEU A 174 -12.00 22.36 -26.59
N ALA A 175 -11.83 23.40 -25.78
CA ALA A 175 -11.52 24.77 -26.22
C ALA A 175 -10.16 24.90 -26.92
N ASP A 176 -9.22 24.00 -26.63
CA ASP A 176 -7.92 23.92 -27.29
C ASP A 176 -7.97 23.23 -28.67
N GLY A 177 -9.15 22.78 -29.09
CA GLY A 177 -9.39 22.07 -30.35
C GLY A 177 -9.18 20.56 -30.27
N SER A 178 -8.72 20.04 -29.12
CA SER A 178 -8.66 18.59 -28.89
C SER A 178 -10.05 18.01 -28.62
N THR A 179 -10.17 16.69 -28.64
CA THR A 179 -11.42 15.99 -28.32
C THR A 179 -11.21 14.94 -27.23
N ARG A 180 -12.29 14.59 -26.54
CA ARG A 180 -12.31 13.53 -25.53
C ARG A 180 -13.50 12.61 -25.73
N THR A 181 -13.21 11.32 -25.84
CA THR A 181 -14.21 10.25 -25.76
C THR A 181 -14.34 9.78 -24.31
N PHE A 182 -13.19 9.50 -23.68
CA PHE A 182 -13.05 9.27 -22.25
C PHE A 182 -11.94 10.19 -21.71
N VAL A 183 -11.69 10.13 -20.41
CA VAL A 183 -10.54 10.82 -19.80
C VAL A 183 -9.25 10.20 -20.33
N GLU A 184 -8.29 11.04 -20.74
CA GLU A 184 -6.98 10.61 -21.23
C GLU A 184 -5.90 10.79 -20.16
N ASP A 185 -4.79 10.09 -20.33
CA ASP A 185 -3.69 10.17 -19.37
C ASP A 185 -3.08 11.56 -19.29
N GLY A 186 -2.91 12.00 -18.05
CA GLY A 186 -2.46 13.34 -17.70
C GLY A 186 -3.58 14.37 -17.60
N ASP A 187 -4.82 14.08 -18.04
CA ASP A 187 -5.98 14.95 -17.80
C ASP A 187 -6.26 15.05 -16.30
N THR A 188 -6.60 16.23 -15.82
CA THR A 188 -7.09 16.43 -14.45
C THR A 188 -8.59 16.66 -14.45
N MET A 189 -9.32 15.82 -13.72
CA MET A 189 -10.75 16.00 -13.48
C MET A 189 -10.95 16.79 -12.20
N ILE A 190 -11.80 17.81 -12.27
CA ILE A 190 -12.08 18.73 -11.16
C ILE A 190 -13.59 18.80 -10.97
N LEU A 191 -14.07 18.36 -9.81
CA LEU A 191 -15.45 18.52 -9.38
C LEU A 191 -15.55 19.71 -8.43
N THR A 192 -16.56 20.55 -8.65
CA THR A 192 -16.91 21.65 -7.75
C THR A 192 -18.40 21.60 -7.45
N GLY A 193 -18.77 22.02 -6.24
CA GLY A 193 -20.15 22.10 -5.82
C GLY A 193 -20.39 23.18 -4.79
N ARG A 194 -21.58 23.79 -4.85
CA ARG A 194 -21.99 24.85 -3.92
C ARG A 194 -23.50 24.92 -3.77
N ALA A 195 -23.95 25.24 -2.56
CA ALA A 195 -25.30 25.72 -2.30
C ALA A 195 -25.26 27.26 -2.15
N GLN A 196 -26.22 27.94 -2.79
CA GLN A 196 -26.21 29.41 -2.91
C GLN A 196 -27.32 30.03 -2.05
N GLY A 197 -26.92 30.72 -0.97
CA GLY A 197 -27.81 31.49 -0.11
C GLY A 197 -27.87 32.96 -0.48
N SER A 198 -28.70 33.73 0.22
CA SER A 198 -28.73 35.19 0.07
C SER A 198 -27.50 35.81 0.74
N GLY A 199 -26.52 36.23 -0.07
CA GLY A 199 -25.29 36.88 0.41
C GLY A 199 -24.20 35.94 0.95
N TYR A 200 -24.39 34.62 0.89
CA TYR A 200 -23.39 33.62 1.30
C TYR A 200 -23.44 32.37 0.41
N ARG A 201 -22.39 31.54 0.49
CA ARG A 201 -22.32 30.25 -0.21
C ARG A 201 -21.76 29.18 0.71
N VAL A 202 -22.27 27.96 0.60
CA VAL A 202 -21.72 26.77 1.24
C VAL A 202 -21.04 25.94 0.15
N GLY A 203 -19.74 25.72 0.26
CA GLY A 203 -18.95 25.04 -0.76
C GLY A 203 -18.20 23.84 -0.20
N PHE A 204 -17.96 22.85 -1.05
CA PHE A 204 -17.31 21.59 -0.68
C PHE A 204 -15.78 21.62 -0.85
N GLY A 205 -15.24 22.69 -1.45
CA GLY A 205 -13.91 22.66 -2.04
C GLY A 205 -13.90 21.93 -3.38
N ALA A 206 -12.75 21.91 -4.05
CA ALA A 206 -12.61 21.19 -5.32
C ALA A 206 -12.11 19.76 -5.04
N ALA A 207 -12.81 18.75 -5.52
CA ALA A 207 -12.28 17.39 -5.60
C ALA A 207 -11.51 17.26 -6.92
N GLN A 208 -10.21 16.99 -6.85
CA GLN A 208 -9.33 16.98 -8.01
C GLN A 208 -8.50 15.71 -8.03
N ALA A 209 -8.42 15.07 -9.20
CA ALA A 209 -7.50 13.98 -9.42
C ALA A 209 -7.06 13.94 -10.89
N ARG A 210 -5.79 13.57 -11.10
CA ARG A 210 -5.15 13.50 -12.40
C ARG A 210 -5.09 12.06 -12.86
N SER A 211 -5.56 11.79 -14.07
CA SER A 211 -5.36 10.49 -14.72
C SER A 211 -3.87 10.29 -14.99
N CYS A 212 -3.38 9.09 -14.74
CA CYS A 212 -1.99 8.72 -15.00
C CYS A 212 -1.97 7.48 -15.87
N GLN A 213 -0.93 7.37 -16.70
CA GLN A 213 -0.71 6.20 -17.53
C GLN A 213 -0.84 4.92 -16.70
N PRO A 214 -1.62 3.92 -17.17
CA PRO A 214 -1.67 2.63 -16.52
C PRO A 214 -0.25 2.03 -16.50
N PHE A 215 0.13 1.46 -15.38
CA PHE A 215 1.39 0.73 -15.31
C PHE A 215 1.34 -0.46 -16.29
N PRO A 216 2.38 -0.67 -17.11
CA PRO A 216 2.38 -1.77 -18.06
C PRO A 216 2.29 -3.11 -17.32
N PHE A 217 1.20 -3.83 -17.56
CA PHE A 217 0.99 -5.19 -17.06
C PHE A 217 1.74 -6.16 -17.98
N HIS A 218 2.91 -6.62 -17.57
CA HIS A 218 3.70 -7.61 -18.32
C HIS A 218 3.45 -9.01 -17.74
N ASP A 219 2.31 -9.62 -18.10
CA ASP A 219 2.07 -11.06 -17.94
C ASP A 219 1.69 -11.67 -19.30
N PRO A 220 2.53 -12.54 -19.91
CA PRO A 220 2.19 -13.22 -21.17
C PRO A 220 1.07 -14.26 -21.05
N GLY A 221 0.59 -14.56 -19.84
CA GLY A 221 -0.48 -15.54 -19.58
C GLY A 221 -1.90 -14.96 -19.53
N PHE A 222 -2.06 -13.63 -19.43
CA PHE A 222 -3.37 -12.97 -19.31
C PHE A 222 -3.79 -12.36 -20.65
N ILE A 223 -4.22 -13.20 -21.58
CA ILE A 223 -4.78 -12.75 -22.87
C ILE A 223 -6.26 -12.37 -22.62
N LEU A 224 -6.56 -11.07 -22.58
CA LEU A 224 -7.94 -10.59 -22.77
C LEU A 224 -8.42 -11.07 -24.16
N PRO A 225 -9.61 -11.68 -24.29
CA PRO A 225 -10.04 -12.24 -25.57
C PRO A 225 -10.12 -11.16 -26.66
N ASP A 226 -9.42 -11.41 -27.77
CA ASP A 226 -9.23 -10.50 -28.90
C ASP A 226 -10.54 -9.98 -29.50
N LYS A 227 -10.83 -8.69 -29.26
CA LYS A 227 -11.53 -7.83 -30.23
C LYS A 227 -11.10 -6.38 -30.13
N LEU A 228 -9.94 -6.04 -30.69
CA LEU A 228 -9.66 -4.72 -31.27
C LEU A 228 -8.75 -4.87 -32.50
N PRO A 229 -9.12 -4.37 -33.71
CA PRO A 229 -8.21 -4.24 -34.85
C PRO A 229 -7.80 -2.76 -35.08
N PRO A 230 -6.82 -2.48 -35.97
CA PRO A 230 -5.44 -2.94 -35.98
C PRO A 230 -4.44 -1.78 -35.72
N GLU A 231 -3.20 -2.18 -35.50
CA GLU A 231 -1.97 -1.44 -35.16
C GLU A 231 -1.75 -0.06 -35.82
N ALA A 232 -1.11 0.83 -35.05
CA ALA A 232 -0.30 1.94 -35.55
C ALA A 232 1.17 1.71 -35.16
N PRO A 233 2.15 2.12 -35.99
CA PRO A 233 3.51 1.59 -35.97
C PRO A 233 4.35 2.05 -34.78
N ALA A 234 5.24 1.15 -34.34
CA ALA A 234 6.21 1.35 -33.27
C ALA A 234 7.12 2.56 -33.52
N LEU A 235 7.19 3.47 -32.55
CA LEU A 235 8.27 4.43 -32.41
C LEU A 235 9.43 3.77 -31.66
N GLY A 236 10.63 3.87 -32.24
CA GLY A 236 11.86 3.28 -31.68
C GLY A 236 12.22 3.85 -30.29
N PRO A 237 13.20 3.22 -29.62
CA PRO A 237 13.53 3.54 -28.24
C PRO A 237 14.05 4.98 -28.12
N PRO A 238 13.69 5.71 -27.04
CA PRO A 238 14.24 7.04 -26.82
C PRO A 238 15.74 6.93 -26.47
N ALA A 239 16.52 7.82 -27.08
CA ALA A 239 17.93 7.99 -26.76
C ALA A 239 18.09 8.43 -25.30
N MET A 240 18.96 7.74 -24.56
CA MET A 240 19.41 8.18 -23.23
C MET A 240 20.10 9.53 -23.36
N SER A 241 19.59 10.54 -22.65
CA SER A 241 20.30 11.79 -22.46
C SER A 241 21.45 11.59 -21.46
N GLU A 242 22.65 11.98 -21.86
CA GLU A 242 23.83 12.08 -20.99
C GLU A 242 23.49 12.89 -19.73
N SER A 243 23.68 12.26 -18.57
CA SER A 243 23.64 12.93 -17.27
C SER A 243 24.78 13.96 -17.21
N LYS A 244 24.42 15.24 -17.15
CA LYS A 244 25.36 16.30 -16.80
C LYS A 244 25.87 16.05 -15.38
N GLY A 245 27.20 16.02 -15.24
CA GLY A 245 27.89 15.73 -14.00
C GLY A 245 27.43 16.61 -12.83
N ILE A 246 27.02 15.93 -11.75
CA ILE A 246 26.92 16.47 -10.41
C ILE A 246 28.12 15.93 -9.62
N GLN A 247 28.77 16.82 -8.88
CA GLN A 247 29.96 16.56 -8.07
C GLN A 247 29.75 15.40 -7.09
N MET A 248 30.75 14.51 -7.05
CA MET A 248 30.80 13.28 -6.24
C MET A 248 30.47 13.49 -4.76
N SER A 249 29.37 12.90 -4.30
CA SER A 249 29.20 12.48 -2.90
C SER A 249 30.08 11.25 -2.63
N LYS A 250 30.53 11.05 -1.38
CA LYS A 250 31.33 9.87 -0.99
C LYS A 250 30.55 8.58 -1.32
N LYS A 251 31.23 7.58 -1.89
CA LYS A 251 30.67 6.25 -2.16
C LYS A 251 30.14 5.62 -0.87
N PHE A 252 28.97 4.96 -0.91
CA PHE A 252 28.46 4.17 0.20
C PHE A 252 29.48 3.09 0.61
N ALA A 253 29.65 2.88 1.92
CA ALA A 253 30.66 1.94 2.43
C ALA A 253 30.46 0.50 1.93
N SER A 254 29.23 0.13 1.58
CA SER A 254 28.82 -1.17 1.03
C SER A 254 29.27 -1.42 -0.40
N GLN A 255 29.60 -0.38 -1.18
CA GLN A 255 30.16 -0.54 -2.53
C GLN A 255 31.57 -1.16 -2.52
N GLY A 256 32.19 -1.29 -1.34
CA GLY A 256 33.46 -1.99 -1.15
C GLY A 256 33.33 -3.49 -0.86
N ASP A 257 32.14 -4.01 -0.57
CA ASP A 257 31.94 -5.44 -0.27
C ASP A 257 31.64 -6.25 -1.54
N THR A 258 32.69 -6.75 -2.17
CA THR A 258 32.65 -7.47 -3.45
C THR A 258 32.89 -8.98 -3.33
N ALA A 259 33.09 -9.49 -2.11
CA ALA A 259 33.41 -10.90 -1.89
C ALA A 259 32.17 -11.80 -2.00
N GLU A 260 32.33 -12.98 -2.61
CA GLU A 260 31.30 -14.03 -2.54
C GLU A 260 31.18 -14.53 -1.09
N LYS A 261 29.96 -14.52 -0.57
CA LYS A 261 29.64 -14.99 0.79
C LYS A 261 29.49 -16.50 0.84
N GLN A 262 29.93 -17.10 1.94
CA GLN A 262 29.72 -18.52 2.19
C GLN A 262 28.26 -18.81 2.53
N ILE A 263 27.62 -19.68 1.73
CA ILE A 263 26.24 -20.10 1.94
C ILE A 263 26.18 -21.25 2.94
N SER A 264 25.30 -21.13 3.95
CA SER A 264 24.89 -22.23 4.82
C SER A 264 23.43 -22.62 4.54
N PHE A 265 23.10 -23.89 4.74
CA PHE A 265 21.74 -24.43 4.62
C PHE A 265 21.49 -25.36 5.80
N THR A 266 20.97 -24.78 6.89
CA THR A 266 20.93 -25.40 8.21
C THR A 266 19.52 -25.84 8.54
N GLU A 267 19.34 -27.10 8.94
CA GLU A 267 18.04 -27.59 9.42
C GLU A 267 17.77 -27.03 10.83
N VAL A 268 16.66 -26.31 10.99
CA VAL A 268 16.26 -25.65 12.24
C VAL A 268 15.12 -26.38 12.97
N GLY A 269 14.54 -27.36 12.30
CA GLY A 269 13.50 -28.28 12.77
C GLY A 269 13.24 -29.30 11.67
N ARG A 270 12.56 -30.42 11.94
CA ARG A 270 12.40 -31.47 10.93
C ARG A 270 11.73 -30.92 9.69
N ASP A 271 12.42 -31.02 8.56
CA ASP A 271 11.97 -30.55 7.24
C ASP A 271 11.84 -29.00 7.15
N LEU A 272 12.49 -28.25 8.08
CA LEU A 272 12.52 -26.79 8.15
C LEU A 272 13.97 -26.29 8.07
N TRP A 273 14.27 -25.41 7.13
CA TRP A 273 15.65 -25.01 6.84
C TRP A 273 15.81 -23.50 6.80
N ALA A 274 16.97 -23.03 7.27
CA ALA A 274 17.45 -21.68 7.11
C ALA A 274 18.59 -21.64 6.09
N PHE A 275 18.39 -20.86 5.03
CA PHE A 275 19.43 -20.48 4.07
C PHE A 275 20.07 -19.17 4.56
N THR A 276 21.37 -19.17 4.82
CA THR A 276 22.11 -17.98 5.28
C THR A 276 23.35 -17.73 4.44
N ALA A 277 23.82 -16.48 4.39
CA ALA A 277 24.98 -16.10 3.60
C ALA A 277 25.81 -14.97 4.25
N GLU A 278 26.50 -15.25 5.36
CA GLU A 278 27.48 -14.35 6.02
C GLU A 278 27.05 -12.87 6.11
N GLY A 279 25.84 -12.61 6.63
CA GLY A 279 25.27 -11.27 6.81
C GLY A 279 24.40 -10.76 5.66
N ASP A 280 24.33 -11.48 4.54
CA ASP A 280 23.31 -11.24 3.51
C ASP A 280 21.92 -11.69 3.98
N PRO A 281 20.84 -11.18 3.35
CA PRO A 281 19.48 -11.63 3.57
C PRO A 281 19.31 -13.17 3.61
N ASN A 282 18.78 -13.69 4.72
CA ASN A 282 18.40 -15.08 4.86
C ASN A 282 17.09 -15.39 4.13
N SER A 283 16.89 -16.68 3.81
CA SER A 283 15.61 -17.26 3.38
C SER A 283 15.26 -18.47 4.24
N GLY A 284 13.96 -18.68 4.48
CA GLY A 284 13.42 -19.87 5.12
C GLY A 284 12.86 -20.87 4.11
N VAL A 285 12.88 -22.15 4.46
CA VAL A 285 12.26 -23.23 3.68
C VAL A 285 11.45 -24.11 4.62
N ILE A 286 10.17 -24.29 4.31
CA ILE A 286 9.26 -25.18 5.03
C ILE A 286 8.79 -26.26 4.06
N ILE A 287 9.15 -27.51 4.33
CA ILE A 287 8.75 -28.64 3.49
C ILE A 287 7.54 -29.32 4.17
N GLY A 288 6.40 -29.33 3.49
CA GLY A 288 5.21 -30.08 3.91
C GLY A 288 5.12 -31.45 3.24
N ASP A 289 3.96 -32.10 3.36
CA ASP A 289 3.72 -33.41 2.74
C ASP A 289 3.64 -33.30 1.21
N THR A 290 2.98 -32.25 0.72
CA THR A 290 2.62 -32.10 -0.71
C THR A 290 3.41 -31.02 -1.44
N SER A 291 3.95 -30.03 -0.72
CA SER A 291 4.63 -28.89 -1.33
C SER A 291 5.58 -28.18 -0.37
N VAL A 292 6.36 -27.25 -0.92
CA VAL A 292 7.32 -26.41 -0.21
C VAL A 292 6.82 -24.97 -0.17
N MET A 293 7.03 -24.32 0.98
CA MET A 293 6.88 -22.88 1.18
C MET A 293 8.27 -22.25 1.40
N ILE A 294 8.53 -21.14 0.72
CA ILE A 294 9.73 -20.33 0.87
C ILE A 294 9.38 -19.07 1.66
N ILE A 295 10.25 -18.66 2.59
CA ILE A 295 10.14 -17.40 3.34
C ILE A 295 11.28 -16.49 2.88
N GLU A 296 10.96 -15.30 2.40
CA GLU A 296 11.86 -14.37 1.71
C GLU A 296 12.47 -14.89 0.41
N ALA A 297 12.46 -14.03 -0.60
CA ALA A 297 12.77 -14.39 -1.98
C ALA A 297 14.11 -13.87 -2.49
N GLN A 298 14.95 -13.29 -1.64
CA GLN A 298 16.23 -12.67 -2.02
C GLN A 298 16.05 -11.44 -2.93
N ALA A 299 17.15 -10.72 -3.19
CA ALA A 299 17.12 -9.46 -3.94
C ALA A 299 16.92 -9.63 -5.46
N THR A 300 17.25 -10.80 -6.01
CA THR A 300 17.18 -11.06 -7.46
C THR A 300 16.76 -12.49 -7.75
N PRO A 301 16.13 -12.76 -8.92
CA PRO A 301 15.87 -14.12 -9.38
C PRO A 301 17.13 -14.99 -9.44
N ARG A 302 18.29 -14.41 -9.73
CA ARG A 302 19.58 -15.10 -9.69
C ARG A 302 19.92 -15.61 -8.29
N LEU A 303 19.76 -14.79 -7.25
CA LEU A 303 20.01 -15.22 -5.87
C LEU A 303 18.94 -16.21 -5.39
N ALA A 304 17.68 -15.99 -5.76
CA ALA A 304 16.60 -16.93 -5.48
C ALA A 304 16.87 -18.34 -6.05
N ASN A 305 17.49 -18.45 -7.24
CA ASN A 305 17.89 -19.73 -7.80
C ASN A 305 18.88 -20.50 -6.92
N LYS A 306 19.78 -19.83 -6.18
CA LYS A 306 20.67 -20.50 -5.22
C LYS A 306 19.89 -21.15 -4.07
N VAL A 307 18.78 -20.53 -3.65
CA VAL A 307 17.86 -21.12 -2.66
C VAL A 307 17.18 -22.34 -3.27
N ILE A 308 16.68 -22.24 -4.50
CA ILE A 308 16.04 -23.36 -5.21
C ILE A 308 17.01 -24.55 -5.34
N GLU A 309 18.27 -24.31 -5.70
CA GLU A 309 19.29 -25.35 -5.79
C GLU A 309 19.49 -26.09 -4.46
N LYS A 310 19.46 -25.37 -3.32
CA LYS A 310 19.52 -25.99 -1.99
C LYS A 310 18.26 -26.76 -1.64
N VAL A 311 17.08 -26.23 -1.94
CA VAL A 311 15.79 -26.93 -1.76
C VAL A 311 15.81 -28.26 -2.52
N ARG A 312 16.30 -28.28 -3.77
CA ARG A 312 16.36 -29.48 -4.61
C ARG A 312 17.35 -30.53 -4.12
N GLN A 313 18.27 -30.19 -3.21
CA GLN A 313 19.16 -31.18 -2.57
C GLN A 313 18.44 -31.99 -1.49
N VAL A 314 17.33 -31.47 -0.95
CA VAL A 314 16.61 -32.10 0.17
C VAL A 314 15.18 -32.52 -0.18
N THR A 315 14.59 -32.02 -1.27
CA THR A 315 13.25 -32.42 -1.72
C THR A 315 12.94 -32.12 -3.19
N ASP A 316 12.20 -33.04 -3.82
CA ASP A 316 11.63 -32.88 -5.16
C ASP A 316 10.21 -32.29 -5.17
N LYS A 317 9.64 -32.00 -3.99
CA LYS A 317 8.28 -31.45 -3.87
C LYS A 317 8.18 -30.09 -4.57
N PRO A 318 7.03 -29.77 -5.17
CA PRO A 318 6.83 -28.48 -5.85
C PRO A 318 6.89 -27.33 -4.84
N ILE A 319 7.55 -26.24 -5.24
CA ILE A 319 7.47 -24.96 -4.52
C ILE A 319 6.18 -24.30 -4.97
N THR A 320 5.22 -24.15 -4.05
CA THR A 320 3.88 -23.62 -4.39
C THR A 320 3.59 -22.31 -3.69
N HIS A 321 4.32 -22.00 -2.61
CA HIS A 321 4.13 -20.81 -1.80
C HIS A 321 5.46 -20.07 -1.63
N VAL A 322 5.42 -18.75 -1.75
CA VAL A 322 6.45 -17.81 -1.31
C VAL A 322 5.78 -16.84 -0.34
N VAL A 323 6.32 -16.71 0.86
CA VAL A 323 5.87 -15.74 1.86
C VAL A 323 6.92 -14.64 1.97
N LEU A 324 6.46 -13.41 1.90
CA LEU A 324 7.27 -12.21 2.04
C LEU A 324 6.86 -11.53 3.34
N THR A 325 7.76 -11.52 4.33
CA THR A 325 7.39 -11.05 5.67
C THR A 325 7.23 -9.54 5.73
N HIS A 326 7.87 -8.83 4.82
CA HIS A 326 7.80 -7.38 4.64
C HIS A 326 8.16 -7.03 3.19
N TYR A 327 8.21 -5.73 2.87
CA TYR A 327 8.21 -5.25 1.48
C TYR A 327 9.59 -4.96 0.87
N HIS A 328 10.68 -5.00 1.66
CA HIS A 328 11.99 -4.48 1.22
C HIS A 328 12.54 -5.21 -0.01
N ALA A 329 13.09 -4.45 -0.95
CA ALA A 329 13.51 -4.91 -2.27
C ALA A 329 14.52 -6.07 -2.22
N VAL A 330 15.46 -6.01 -1.26
CA VAL A 330 16.46 -7.07 -1.03
C VAL A 330 15.87 -8.40 -0.55
N ARG A 331 14.58 -8.41 -0.23
CA ARG A 331 13.83 -9.55 0.28
C ARG A 331 12.82 -10.10 -0.72
N VAL A 332 12.22 -9.23 -1.54
CA VAL A 332 11.03 -9.61 -2.31
C VAL A 332 11.29 -9.82 -3.80
N LEU A 333 12.26 -9.11 -4.40
CA LEU A 333 12.35 -8.99 -5.85
C LEU A 333 12.80 -10.27 -6.59
N GLY A 334 13.35 -11.26 -5.88
CA GLY A 334 13.65 -12.58 -6.45
C GLY A 334 12.46 -13.54 -6.55
N ALA A 335 11.25 -13.15 -6.10
CA ALA A 335 10.10 -14.04 -5.97
C ALA A 335 9.70 -14.75 -7.27
N SER A 336 9.87 -14.10 -8.42
CA SER A 336 9.51 -14.66 -9.73
C SER A 336 10.28 -15.94 -10.09
N ALA A 337 11.49 -16.13 -9.55
CA ALA A 337 12.29 -17.33 -9.83
C ALA A 337 11.64 -18.62 -9.33
N PHE A 338 10.84 -18.54 -8.26
CA PHE A 338 10.24 -19.73 -7.65
C PHE A 338 9.09 -20.31 -8.47
N GLY A 339 8.50 -19.54 -9.39
CA GLY A 339 7.32 -19.96 -10.16
C GLY A 339 6.14 -20.39 -9.27
N ALA A 340 6.06 -19.82 -8.06
CA ALA A 340 5.05 -20.17 -7.07
C ALA A 340 3.70 -19.57 -7.44
N ASN A 341 2.63 -20.36 -7.30
CA ASN A 341 1.27 -19.90 -7.59
C ASN A 341 0.69 -19.01 -6.48
N GLN A 342 1.29 -19.04 -5.28
CA GLN A 342 0.88 -18.26 -4.12
C GLN A 342 2.07 -17.43 -3.62
N ILE A 343 1.98 -16.12 -3.76
CA ILE A 343 2.89 -15.16 -3.13
C ILE A 343 2.08 -14.47 -2.03
N ILE A 344 2.45 -14.68 -0.78
CA ILE A 344 1.68 -14.26 0.40
C ILE A 344 2.44 -13.16 1.14
N MET A 345 1.71 -12.11 1.53
CA MET A 345 2.22 -10.97 2.30
C MET A 345 1.08 -10.43 3.18
N SER A 346 1.36 -9.66 4.25
CA SER A 346 0.30 -8.91 4.93
C SER A 346 -0.29 -7.82 4.02
N GLU A 347 -1.56 -7.45 4.22
CA GLU A 347 -2.18 -6.33 3.48
C GLU A 347 -1.42 -5.01 3.74
N MET A 348 -0.91 -4.84 4.96
CA MET A 348 -0.11 -3.66 5.32
C MET A 348 1.20 -3.61 4.52
N ALA A 349 1.96 -4.71 4.45
CA ALA A 349 3.19 -4.74 3.66
C ALA A 349 2.90 -4.60 2.16
N ARG A 350 1.78 -5.15 1.65
CA ARG A 350 1.32 -4.91 0.27
C ARG A 350 1.00 -3.44 0.01
N GLY A 351 0.43 -2.74 0.99
CA GLY A 351 0.26 -1.29 0.96
C GLY A 351 1.59 -0.55 0.86
N MET A 352 2.60 -0.99 1.60
CA MET A 352 3.95 -0.41 1.55
C MET A 352 4.67 -0.67 0.21
N VAL A 353 4.47 -1.84 -0.43
CA VAL A 353 4.95 -2.06 -1.82
C VAL A 353 4.38 -0.99 -2.75
N THR A 354 3.07 -0.70 -2.65
CA THR A 354 2.41 0.34 -3.46
C THR A 354 2.89 1.75 -3.11
N GLU A 355 3.08 2.05 -1.82
CA GLU A 355 3.42 3.39 -1.34
C GLU A 355 4.86 3.78 -1.65
N ARG A 356 5.80 2.83 -1.46
CA ARG A 356 7.25 3.13 -1.35
C ARG A 356 8.17 2.05 -1.91
N GLY A 357 7.64 1.03 -2.59
CA GLY A 357 8.42 -0.09 -3.08
C GLY A 357 9.46 0.30 -4.15
N GLN A 358 9.14 1.30 -4.99
CA GLN A 358 10.08 1.76 -6.02
C GLN A 358 11.24 2.53 -5.39
N GLU A 359 10.96 3.45 -4.48
CA GLU A 359 11.96 4.23 -3.77
C GLU A 359 12.88 3.33 -2.93
N ASP A 360 12.32 2.30 -2.30
CA ASP A 360 13.10 1.29 -1.59
C ASP A 360 14.02 0.51 -2.53
N TRP A 361 13.51 0.05 -3.69
CA TRP A 361 14.36 -0.61 -4.68
C TRP A 361 15.48 0.31 -5.18
N ASP A 362 15.17 1.53 -5.59
CA ASP A 362 16.18 2.47 -6.10
C ASP A 362 17.26 2.74 -5.03
N SER A 363 16.84 2.90 -3.78
CA SER A 363 17.74 3.09 -2.63
C SER A 363 18.61 1.86 -2.36
N GLU A 364 18.01 0.66 -2.27
CA GLU A 364 18.72 -0.60 -2.03
C GLU A 364 19.68 -0.93 -3.17
N PHE A 365 19.32 -0.62 -4.42
CA PHE A 365 20.16 -0.84 -5.60
C PHE A 365 21.45 -0.01 -5.54
N GLN A 366 21.35 1.26 -5.13
CA GLN A 366 22.51 2.13 -4.94
C GLN A 366 23.37 1.68 -3.74
N ARG A 367 22.73 1.19 -2.67
CA ARG A 367 23.39 0.76 -1.44
C ARG A 367 24.06 -0.60 -1.59
N PHE A 368 23.47 -1.59 -2.24
CA PHE A 368 23.99 -2.96 -2.29
C PHE A 368 24.11 -3.50 -3.72
N PRO A 369 24.92 -2.87 -4.61
CA PRO A 369 24.98 -3.25 -6.02
C PRO A 369 25.35 -4.73 -6.24
N ARG A 370 26.14 -5.35 -5.35
CA ARG A 370 26.46 -6.78 -5.39
C ARG A 370 25.22 -7.68 -5.27
N LEU A 371 24.27 -7.33 -4.41
CA LEU A 371 23.04 -8.12 -4.22
C LEU A 371 22.12 -8.04 -5.45
N PHE A 372 22.23 -6.97 -6.23
CA PHE A 372 21.45 -6.72 -7.43
C PHE A 372 22.15 -7.16 -8.72
N GLU A 373 23.23 -7.94 -8.66
CA GLU A 373 23.78 -8.51 -9.88
C GLU A 373 22.75 -9.45 -10.54
N GLY A 374 22.47 -9.23 -11.83
CA GLY A 374 21.38 -9.92 -12.54
C GLY A 374 20.00 -9.25 -12.38
N HIS A 375 19.95 -7.98 -11.94
CA HIS A 375 18.72 -7.21 -11.79
C HIS A 375 17.88 -7.12 -13.09
N GLU A 376 18.49 -7.34 -14.26
CA GLU A 376 17.80 -7.35 -15.56
C GLU A 376 16.73 -8.46 -15.65
N SER A 377 16.82 -9.47 -14.79
CA SER A 377 15.83 -10.55 -14.67
C SER A 377 14.67 -10.23 -13.73
N ILE A 378 14.72 -9.13 -12.97
CA ILE A 378 13.64 -8.69 -12.09
C ILE A 378 12.49 -8.15 -12.97
N PRO A 379 11.27 -8.73 -12.90
CA PRO A 379 10.16 -8.31 -13.76
C PRO A 379 9.53 -6.97 -13.34
N GLY A 380 9.80 -6.51 -12.12
CA GLY A 380 9.23 -5.31 -11.52
C GLY A 380 9.10 -5.47 -10.01
N LEU A 381 8.37 -4.54 -9.37
CA LEU A 381 8.00 -4.69 -7.96
C LEU A 381 7.22 -5.99 -7.74
N THR A 382 7.44 -6.62 -6.60
CA THR A 382 6.80 -7.89 -6.26
C THR A 382 5.49 -7.64 -5.52
N TYR A 383 4.38 -7.94 -6.18
CA TYR A 383 3.04 -7.88 -5.59
C TYR A 383 2.58 -9.29 -5.17
N PRO A 384 2.01 -9.45 -3.97
CA PRO A 384 1.48 -10.73 -3.52
C PRO A 384 0.23 -11.11 -4.33
N THR A 385 0.04 -12.41 -4.54
CA THR A 385 -1.22 -12.95 -5.09
C THR A 385 -2.27 -13.20 -4.00
N THR A 386 -1.87 -13.15 -2.73
CA THR A 386 -2.76 -13.36 -1.57
C THR A 386 -2.30 -12.51 -0.40
N THR A 387 -3.24 -11.83 0.26
CA THR A 387 -2.97 -11.01 1.44
C THR A 387 -3.83 -11.40 2.63
N PHE A 388 -3.41 -10.99 3.83
CA PHE A 388 -4.15 -11.13 5.07
C PHE A 388 -3.90 -9.95 6.00
N ASN A 389 -4.82 -9.68 6.94
CA ASN A 389 -4.68 -8.59 7.90
C ASN A 389 -3.88 -9.02 9.15
N ASP A 390 -4.47 -9.88 9.98
CA ASP A 390 -3.86 -10.22 11.28
C ASP A 390 -3.20 -11.61 11.29
N ARG A 391 -3.93 -12.63 10.81
CA ARG A 391 -3.47 -14.02 10.81
C ARG A 391 -3.98 -14.78 9.60
N MET A 392 -3.15 -15.66 9.07
CA MET A 392 -3.51 -16.65 8.06
C MET A 392 -2.88 -18.00 8.42
N THR A 393 -3.61 -19.08 8.23
CA THR A 393 -3.06 -20.43 8.36
C THR A 393 -3.02 -21.10 7.00
N VAL A 394 -1.86 -21.64 6.63
CA VAL A 394 -1.63 -22.39 5.40
C VAL A 394 -1.33 -23.84 5.74
N TYR A 395 -1.90 -24.78 4.98
CA TYR A 395 -1.64 -26.21 5.14
C TYR A 395 -0.84 -26.73 3.94
N LEU A 396 0.36 -27.23 4.19
CA LEU A 396 1.21 -27.88 3.19
C LEU A 396 1.02 -29.40 3.24
N GLY A 397 -0.22 -29.84 2.99
CA GLY A 397 -0.68 -31.19 3.35
C GLY A 397 -1.21 -31.21 4.79
N ASN A 398 -0.70 -32.08 5.65
CA ASN A 398 -1.11 -32.12 7.07
C ASN A 398 -0.31 -31.12 7.93
N ARG A 399 0.81 -30.58 7.42
CA ARG A 399 1.61 -29.60 8.14
C ARG A 399 0.95 -28.22 8.14
N ARG A 400 0.68 -27.70 9.34
CA ARG A 400 0.13 -26.36 9.59
C ARG A 400 1.25 -25.31 9.65
N VAL A 401 1.03 -24.19 8.99
CA VAL A 401 1.92 -23.01 9.03
C VAL A 401 1.08 -21.77 9.35
N ASP A 402 1.43 -21.06 10.43
CA ASP A 402 0.71 -19.87 10.87
C ASP A 402 1.50 -18.59 10.54
N LEU A 403 0.89 -17.73 9.73
CA LEU A 403 1.37 -16.41 9.35
C LEU A 403 0.69 -15.39 10.26
N MET A 404 1.46 -14.53 10.94
CA MET A 404 0.93 -13.65 11.99
C MET A 404 1.58 -12.28 11.98
N HIS A 405 0.76 -11.23 12.02
CA HIS A 405 1.20 -9.89 12.40
C HIS A 405 1.20 -9.79 13.93
N LEU A 406 2.38 -9.78 14.56
CA LEU A 406 2.53 -9.70 16.02
C LEU A 406 2.71 -8.27 16.55
N GLY A 407 2.69 -7.29 15.65
CA GLY A 407 2.95 -5.89 15.93
C GLY A 407 3.95 -5.29 14.95
N ARG A 408 4.10 -3.97 15.00
CA ARG A 408 5.03 -3.23 14.16
C ARG A 408 6.43 -3.35 14.72
N ALA A 409 7.42 -3.48 13.83
CA ALA A 409 8.81 -3.64 14.22
C ALA A 409 9.72 -3.00 13.16
N HIS A 410 10.36 -3.83 12.34
CA HIS A 410 11.20 -3.46 11.20
C HIS A 410 10.46 -2.65 10.14
N THR A 411 9.19 -2.99 9.90
CA THR A 411 8.23 -2.22 9.12
C THR A 411 6.87 -2.20 9.81
N ALA A 412 5.92 -1.44 9.26
CA ALA A 412 4.54 -1.47 9.74
C ALA A 412 3.82 -2.79 9.39
N GLY A 413 4.28 -3.49 8.36
CA GLY A 413 3.62 -4.68 7.80
C GLY A 413 4.27 -6.01 8.15
N ASP A 414 5.23 -6.04 9.08
CA ASP A 414 5.98 -7.25 9.41
C ASP A 414 5.07 -8.40 9.83
N ILE A 415 5.41 -9.60 9.40
CA ILE A 415 4.79 -10.83 9.88
C ILE A 415 5.85 -11.83 10.31
N VAL A 416 5.46 -12.74 11.19
CA VAL A 416 6.23 -13.95 11.49
C VAL A 416 5.52 -15.17 10.91
N VAL A 417 6.29 -16.23 10.69
CA VAL A 417 5.78 -17.53 10.23
C VAL A 417 6.13 -18.58 11.27
N HIS A 418 5.13 -19.18 11.93
CA HIS A 418 5.31 -20.21 12.95
C HIS A 418 4.87 -21.57 12.42
N VAL A 419 5.67 -22.59 12.72
CA VAL A 419 5.40 -24.00 12.36
C VAL A 419 5.20 -24.79 13.66
N PRO A 420 3.95 -25.00 14.11
CA PRO A 420 3.69 -25.47 15.48
C PRO A 420 4.14 -26.90 15.78
N ASP A 421 4.21 -27.80 14.80
CA ASP A 421 4.60 -29.20 15.03
C ASP A 421 6.08 -29.35 15.39
N GLU A 422 6.92 -28.42 14.96
CA GLU A 422 8.36 -28.37 15.27
C GLU A 422 8.73 -27.18 16.16
N ASN A 423 7.75 -26.34 16.52
CA ASN A 423 7.93 -25.14 17.34
C ASN A 423 9.06 -24.20 16.85
N VAL A 424 9.08 -23.95 15.54
CA VAL A 424 10.07 -23.09 14.85
C VAL A 424 9.39 -21.84 14.30
N MET A 425 10.09 -20.70 14.33
CA MET A 425 9.61 -19.44 13.76
C MET A 425 10.59 -18.83 12.75
N PHE A 426 10.05 -18.27 11.67
CA PHE A 426 10.77 -17.40 10.73
C PHE A 426 10.28 -15.98 10.97
N THR A 427 11.20 -15.08 11.35
CA THR A 427 10.82 -13.78 11.92
C THR A 427 11.01 -12.60 10.97
N GLY A 428 11.46 -12.85 9.74
CA GLY A 428 11.93 -11.78 8.88
C GLY A 428 12.98 -10.93 9.60
N ASP A 429 12.99 -9.62 9.31
CA ASP A 429 13.97 -8.68 9.84
C ASP A 429 13.57 -8.14 11.23
N ILE A 430 12.57 -8.74 11.89
CA ILE A 430 12.19 -8.39 13.27
C ILE A 430 13.27 -8.82 14.28
N VAL A 431 13.91 -9.97 14.04
CA VAL A 431 15.01 -10.52 14.85
C VAL A 431 16.22 -10.74 13.93
N GLU A 432 17.36 -10.20 14.33
CA GLU A 432 18.64 -10.31 13.64
C GLU A 432 19.70 -10.90 14.58
N TYR A 433 20.74 -11.56 14.05
CA TYR A 433 21.81 -12.13 14.86
C TYR A 433 23.21 -11.78 14.32
N ASN A 434 24.05 -11.14 15.14
CA ASN A 434 25.36 -10.61 14.74
C ASN A 434 25.33 -9.75 13.45
N SER A 435 24.18 -9.11 13.21
CA SER A 435 23.93 -8.19 12.11
C SER A 435 23.15 -7.01 12.65
N ALA A 436 23.42 -5.82 12.15
CA ALA A 436 22.65 -4.65 12.51
C ALA A 436 21.24 -4.74 11.93
N CYS A 437 20.24 -4.28 12.68
CA CYS A 437 18.89 -4.10 12.17
C CYS A 437 18.85 -2.85 11.29
N TYR A 438 18.24 -2.95 10.12
CA TYR A 438 17.87 -1.75 9.36
C TYR A 438 16.59 -1.17 9.96
N CYS A 439 16.65 0.04 10.48
CA CYS A 439 15.52 0.69 11.15
C CYS A 439 14.98 1.86 10.34
N GLY A 440 15.37 2.06 9.07
CA GLY A 440 14.95 3.22 8.28
C GLY A 440 13.42 3.32 8.13
N ASP A 441 12.73 2.18 8.13
CA ASP A 441 11.26 2.04 8.12
C ASP A 441 10.71 1.50 9.45
N GLY A 442 11.55 1.47 10.49
CA GLY A 442 11.24 0.83 11.76
C GLY A 442 10.38 1.66 12.71
N HIS A 443 9.79 0.97 13.67
CA HIS A 443 8.93 1.50 14.72
C HIS A 443 9.55 1.28 16.10
N PHE A 444 10.45 2.16 16.52
CA PHE A 444 11.23 1.97 17.75
C PHE A 444 10.36 1.83 19.01
N GLY A 445 9.26 2.59 19.10
CA GLY A 445 8.32 2.55 20.21
C GLY A 445 7.50 1.25 20.29
N ASP A 446 7.29 0.56 19.17
CA ASP A 446 6.46 -0.64 19.08
C ASP A 446 7.31 -1.93 19.08
N TRP A 447 8.52 -1.89 18.51
CA TRP A 447 9.35 -3.06 18.23
C TRP A 447 9.63 -3.92 19.47
N GLY A 448 9.85 -3.29 20.63
CA GLY A 448 10.07 -4.00 21.90
C GLY A 448 8.89 -4.88 22.30
N ASN A 449 7.65 -4.44 22.07
CA ASN A 449 6.45 -5.24 22.36
C ASN A 449 6.32 -6.41 21.38
N THR A 450 6.68 -6.19 20.11
CA THR A 450 6.70 -7.23 19.07
C THR A 450 7.73 -8.32 19.41
N LEU A 451 8.91 -7.94 19.93
CA LEU A 451 9.91 -8.90 20.44
C LEU A 451 9.38 -9.70 21.63
N ASP A 452 8.65 -9.06 22.56
CA ASP A 452 8.03 -9.77 23.68
C ASP A 452 6.93 -10.74 23.21
N ALA A 453 6.16 -10.35 22.18
CA ALA A 453 5.18 -11.21 21.55
C ALA A 453 5.84 -12.45 20.94
N ILE A 454 6.94 -12.30 20.20
CA ILE A 454 7.73 -13.43 19.67
C ILE A 454 8.25 -14.31 20.80
N LYS A 455 8.86 -13.70 21.83
CA LYS A 455 9.44 -14.42 22.98
C LYS A 455 8.39 -15.25 23.73
N SER A 456 7.14 -14.80 23.76
CA SER A 456 6.04 -15.51 24.43
C SER A 456 5.70 -16.88 23.82
N PHE A 457 6.11 -17.16 22.58
CA PHE A 457 5.93 -18.47 21.96
C PHE A 457 6.92 -19.52 22.50
N ASP A 458 8.02 -19.10 23.15
CA ASP A 458 9.04 -20.00 23.70
C ASP A 458 9.52 -21.04 22.66
N VAL A 459 9.82 -20.54 21.45
CA VAL A 459 10.17 -21.37 20.28
C VAL A 459 11.53 -22.03 20.46
N ASP A 460 11.67 -23.23 19.89
CA ASP A 460 12.89 -24.03 20.00
C ASP A 460 13.96 -23.57 18.99
N ALA A 461 13.56 -22.92 17.90
CA ALA A 461 14.48 -22.30 16.95
C ALA A 461 13.87 -21.11 16.21
N ILE A 462 14.74 -20.19 15.75
CA ILE A 462 14.41 -19.08 14.86
C ILE A 462 15.32 -19.10 13.63
N ALA A 463 14.74 -18.89 12.45
CA ALA A 463 15.48 -18.45 11.27
C ALA A 463 15.34 -16.92 11.15
N PRO A 464 16.38 -16.14 11.52
CA PRO A 464 16.32 -14.67 11.54
C PRO A 464 16.45 -14.08 10.13
N GLY A 465 16.23 -12.77 10.01
CA GLY A 465 16.37 -12.03 8.75
C GLY A 465 17.79 -12.08 8.18
N ARG A 466 18.81 -12.06 9.03
CA ARG A 466 20.25 -12.12 8.73
C ARG A 466 20.97 -12.75 9.91
N GLY A 467 22.16 -13.24 9.61
CA GLY A 467 23.00 -13.95 10.57
C GLY A 467 22.68 -15.44 10.62
N ASP A 468 23.32 -16.12 11.57
CA ASP A 468 23.21 -17.56 11.69
C ASP A 468 21.83 -18.01 12.17
N ALA A 469 21.44 -19.22 11.77
CA ALA A 469 20.25 -19.87 12.28
C ALA A 469 20.35 -20.08 13.80
N LEU A 470 19.27 -19.80 14.52
CA LEU A 470 19.23 -19.82 15.97
C LEU A 470 18.57 -21.10 16.45
N VAL A 471 19.36 -22.11 16.80
CA VAL A 471 18.85 -23.42 17.27
C VAL A 471 19.05 -23.53 18.78
N GLY A 472 17.96 -23.77 19.50
CA GLY A 472 17.92 -23.85 20.95
C GLY A 472 17.45 -22.54 21.59
N ARG A 473 16.63 -22.68 22.65
CA ARG A 473 15.97 -21.58 23.35
C ARG A 473 16.92 -20.50 23.88
N ASP A 474 18.10 -20.90 24.36
CA ASP A 474 19.09 -19.95 24.88
C ASP A 474 19.63 -19.04 23.77
N MET A 475 19.89 -19.58 22.57
CA MET A 475 20.32 -18.79 21.41
C MET A 475 19.19 -17.89 20.91
N VAL A 476 17.96 -18.42 20.83
CA VAL A 476 16.77 -17.66 20.47
C VAL A 476 16.59 -16.46 21.42
N ASN A 477 16.61 -16.69 22.73
CA ASN A 477 16.47 -15.64 23.73
C ASN A 477 17.62 -14.62 23.64
N THR A 478 18.86 -15.09 23.44
CA THR A 478 20.01 -14.20 23.27
C THR A 478 19.85 -13.29 22.05
N ALA A 479 19.40 -13.82 20.92
CA ALA A 479 19.20 -13.01 19.71
C ALA A 479 18.07 -11.98 19.86
N ILE A 480 16.96 -12.35 20.51
CA ILE A 480 15.86 -11.42 20.83
C ILE A 480 16.35 -10.29 21.73
N GLU A 481 17.11 -10.60 22.77
CA GLU A 481 17.66 -9.57 23.68
C GLU A 481 18.75 -8.72 23.01
N ASN A 482 19.60 -9.29 22.16
CA ASN A 482 20.59 -8.53 21.39
C ASN A 482 19.91 -7.57 20.41
N THR A 483 18.85 -8.02 19.73
CA THR A 483 18.04 -7.18 18.86
C THR A 483 17.42 -6.04 19.68
N ARG A 484 16.83 -6.34 20.85
CA ARG A 484 16.29 -5.33 21.77
C ARG A 484 17.36 -4.31 22.18
N ASP A 485 18.55 -4.75 22.57
CA ASP A 485 19.64 -3.85 22.97
C ASP A 485 20.09 -2.95 21.81
N PHE A 486 20.14 -3.47 20.58
CA PHE A 486 20.45 -2.67 19.38
C PHE A 486 19.42 -1.55 19.15
N ILE A 487 18.13 -1.89 19.19
CA ILE A 487 17.02 -0.96 19.00
C ILE A 487 17.02 0.11 20.11
N GLU A 488 17.17 -0.30 21.37
CA GLU A 488 17.18 0.62 22.51
C GLU A 488 18.42 1.53 22.55
N SER A 489 19.60 0.97 22.26
CA SER A 489 20.87 1.71 22.19
C SER A 489 20.89 2.71 21.05
N THR A 490 20.10 2.47 20.00
CA THR A 490 19.90 3.44 18.91
C THR A 490 18.87 4.52 19.32
N TYR A 491 17.72 4.13 19.87
CA TYR A 491 16.63 5.06 20.10
C TYR A 491 16.86 6.01 21.27
N ARG A 492 17.29 5.49 22.43
CA ARG A 492 17.43 6.27 23.67
C ARG A 492 18.34 7.50 23.53
N PRO A 493 19.56 7.40 22.97
CA PRO A 493 20.40 8.58 22.76
C PRO A 493 19.79 9.57 21.78
N ALA A 494 19.23 9.11 20.65
CA ALA A 494 18.57 9.99 19.69
C ALA A 494 17.36 10.72 20.32
N ALA A 495 16.58 10.04 21.15
CA ALA A 495 15.44 10.61 21.86
C ALA A 495 15.86 11.65 22.91
N ARG A 496 16.94 11.40 23.66
CA ARG A 496 17.51 12.40 24.60
C ARG A 496 17.95 13.67 23.85
N VAL A 497 18.50 13.54 22.65
CA VAL A 497 18.88 14.68 21.80
C VAL A 497 17.65 15.42 21.27
N ALA A 498 16.66 14.69 20.76
CA ALA A 498 15.41 15.29 20.27
C ALA A 498 14.68 16.07 21.38
N ALA A 499 14.59 15.52 22.60
CA ALA A 499 13.92 16.15 23.73
C ALA A 499 14.53 17.50 24.17
N ARG A 500 15.83 17.70 23.89
CA ARG A 500 16.54 18.98 24.16
C ARG A 500 16.67 19.87 22.92
N ASN A 501 15.91 19.58 21.86
CA ASN A 501 15.97 20.27 20.57
C ASN A 501 17.38 20.29 19.94
N GLY A 502 18.20 19.27 20.20
CA GLY A 502 19.50 19.10 19.54
C GLY A 502 19.34 18.72 18.07
N SER A 503 20.39 18.88 17.29
CA SER A 503 20.42 18.60 15.85
C SER A 503 20.45 17.10 15.52
N LEU A 504 20.26 16.75 14.23
CA LEU A 504 20.46 15.37 13.76
C LEU A 504 21.93 14.93 13.93
N LYS A 505 22.89 15.85 13.78
CA LYS A 505 24.30 15.60 14.06
C LYS A 505 24.56 15.24 15.53
N ASP A 506 23.92 15.95 16.45
CA ASP A 506 24.02 15.64 17.87
C ASP A 506 23.46 14.24 18.18
N ALA A 507 22.40 13.84 17.47
CA ALA A 507 21.79 12.51 17.60
C ALA A 507 22.73 11.43 17.07
N TRP A 508 23.35 11.68 15.91
CA TRP A 508 24.38 10.82 15.34
C TRP A 508 25.55 10.58 16.28
N ASP A 509 26.13 11.64 16.84
CA ASP A 509 27.27 11.52 17.76
C ASP A 509 26.88 10.77 19.04
N ALA A 510 25.69 11.05 19.57
CA ALA A 510 25.18 10.38 20.77
C ALA A 510 24.90 8.89 20.53
N VAL A 511 24.35 8.52 19.37
CA VAL A 511 24.09 7.12 19.02
C VAL A 511 25.40 6.39 18.80
N ARG A 512 26.36 6.96 18.05
CA ARG A 512 27.68 6.35 17.86
C ARG A 512 28.41 6.08 19.18
N ALA A 513 28.35 7.03 20.11
CA ALA A 513 28.95 6.86 21.42
C ALA A 513 28.37 5.68 22.22
N GLU A 514 27.11 5.32 21.98
CA GLU A 514 26.42 4.20 22.65
C GLU A 514 26.51 2.88 21.87
N CYS A 515 26.40 2.93 20.54
CA CYS A 515 26.33 1.76 19.66
C CYS A 515 27.71 1.26 19.18
N ASP A 516 28.68 2.14 18.90
CA ASP A 516 30.00 1.71 18.37
C ASP A 516 30.72 0.72 19.31
N PRO A 517 30.71 0.90 20.65
CA PRO A 517 31.35 -0.06 21.56
C PRO A 517 30.69 -1.45 21.59
N LYS A 518 29.44 -1.56 21.11
CA LYS A 518 28.62 -2.78 21.22
C LYS A 518 28.45 -3.51 19.89
N PHE A 519 28.37 -2.78 18.79
CA PHE A 519 27.87 -3.29 17.51
C PHE A 519 28.75 -2.94 16.30
N ALA A 520 29.92 -2.34 16.50
CA ALA A 520 30.78 -1.94 15.38
C ALA A 520 31.26 -3.12 14.51
N ASP A 521 31.26 -4.33 15.06
CA ASP A 521 31.60 -5.58 14.38
C ASP A 521 30.38 -6.29 13.76
N TYR A 522 29.16 -5.78 13.98
CA TYR A 522 27.96 -6.36 13.37
C TYR A 522 27.97 -6.16 11.86
N ALA A 523 27.52 -7.18 11.13
CA ALA A 523 27.31 -7.05 9.69
C ALA A 523 26.42 -5.84 9.39
N ILE A 524 26.72 -5.15 8.29
CA ILE A 524 25.99 -3.98 7.77
C ILE A 524 25.82 -2.78 8.72
N TYR A 525 26.46 -2.77 9.90
CA TYR A 525 26.28 -1.72 10.92
C TYR A 525 26.50 -0.31 10.39
N GLU A 526 27.69 -0.04 9.82
CA GLU A 526 28.02 1.28 9.27
C GLU A 526 27.11 1.69 8.09
N HIS A 527 26.45 0.72 7.43
CA HIS A 527 25.56 0.98 6.30
C HIS A 527 24.18 1.42 6.77
N CYS A 528 23.63 0.76 7.78
CA CYS A 528 22.29 1.05 8.29
C CYS A 528 22.28 2.26 9.22
N LEU A 529 23.39 2.54 9.92
CA LEU A 529 23.44 3.53 10.99
C LEU A 529 22.87 4.91 10.61
N PRO A 530 23.18 5.52 9.45
CA PRO A 530 22.61 6.84 9.08
C PRO A 530 21.08 6.85 9.06
N PHE A 531 20.50 5.83 8.44
CA PHE A 531 19.06 5.65 8.31
C PHE A 531 18.43 5.36 9.68
N ASN A 532 19.08 4.54 10.49
CA ASN A 532 18.63 4.18 11.83
C ASN A 532 18.58 5.41 12.75
N VAL A 533 19.64 6.22 12.76
CA VAL A 533 19.72 7.46 13.54
C VAL A 533 18.66 8.47 13.09
N ALA A 534 18.54 8.67 11.77
CA ALA A 534 17.57 9.59 11.22
C ALA A 534 16.13 9.17 11.54
N ARG A 535 15.81 7.87 11.44
CA ARG A 535 14.49 7.36 11.85
C ARG A 535 14.24 7.53 13.34
N ALA A 536 15.19 7.14 14.19
CA ALA A 536 15.06 7.26 15.65
C ALA A 536 14.82 8.72 16.07
N TYR A 537 15.56 9.66 15.46
CA TYR A 537 15.42 11.08 15.70
C TYR A 537 14.08 11.63 15.19
N ASP A 538 13.61 11.21 14.00
CA ASP A 538 12.28 11.55 13.48
C ASP A 538 11.16 11.09 14.42
N GLU A 539 11.22 9.82 14.86
CA GLU A 539 10.22 9.22 15.74
C GLU A 539 10.17 9.92 17.10
N ALA A 540 11.32 10.21 17.69
CA ALA A 540 11.40 10.95 18.95
C ALA A 540 10.89 12.40 18.86
N ARG A 541 10.75 12.95 17.65
CA ARG A 541 10.16 14.27 17.39
C ARG A 541 8.67 14.21 17.05
N GLY A 542 8.04 13.04 17.17
CA GLY A 542 6.61 12.84 16.94
C GLY A 542 6.24 12.49 15.50
N ILE A 543 7.23 12.23 14.62
CA ILE A 543 6.96 11.69 13.29
C ILE A 543 6.74 10.18 13.43
N ALA A 544 5.50 9.79 13.74
CA ALA A 544 5.14 8.41 14.07
C ALA A 544 5.31 7.45 12.88
N HIS A 545 5.01 7.90 11.65
CA HIS A 545 5.13 7.09 10.44
C HIS A 545 6.48 7.34 9.74
N PRO A 546 7.26 6.28 9.42
CA PRO A 546 8.49 6.41 8.66
C PRO A 546 8.22 7.10 7.33
N ARG A 547 9.00 8.16 7.07
CA ARG A 547 8.96 8.86 5.80
C ARG A 547 9.63 7.99 4.73
N ILE A 548 9.26 8.18 3.47
CA ILE A 548 9.87 7.47 2.34
C ILE A 548 11.33 7.92 2.16
N TRP A 549 12.22 6.99 1.84
CA TRP A 549 13.62 7.26 1.53
C TRP A 549 13.79 7.55 0.04
N THR A 550 13.78 8.85 -0.31
CA THR A 550 14.09 9.31 -1.67
C THR A 550 15.56 9.72 -1.78
N ASP A 551 16.12 9.74 -3.00
CA ASP A 551 17.48 10.25 -3.27
C ASP A 551 17.71 11.62 -2.62
N LYS A 552 16.71 12.51 -2.72
CA LYS A 552 16.77 13.85 -2.12
C LYS A 552 16.88 13.77 -0.59
N ARG A 553 16.07 12.94 0.06
CA ARG A 553 16.09 12.81 1.53
C ARG A 553 17.40 12.20 2.01
N ASP A 554 17.92 11.21 1.29
CA ASP A 554 19.20 10.60 1.61
C ASP A 554 20.34 11.63 1.56
N LEU A 555 20.42 12.42 0.47
CA LEU A 555 21.38 13.53 0.36
C LEU A 555 21.23 14.56 1.50
N GLU A 556 19.99 15.00 1.78
CA GLU A 556 19.72 15.95 2.87
C GLU A 556 20.08 15.39 4.26
N MET A 557 19.90 14.09 4.47
CA MET A 557 20.32 13.41 5.70
C MET A 557 21.84 13.46 5.82
N TRP A 558 22.57 13.08 4.77
CA TRP A 558 24.03 13.10 4.78
C TRP A 558 24.61 14.50 5.02
N GLU A 559 24.05 15.55 4.42
CA GLU A 559 24.45 16.93 4.67
C GLU A 559 24.27 17.32 6.16
N LYS A 560 23.15 16.91 6.77
CA LYS A 560 22.84 17.17 8.19
C LYS A 560 23.69 16.34 9.16
N LEU A 561 24.20 15.19 8.73
CA LEU A 561 25.11 14.35 9.51
C LEU A 561 26.57 14.85 9.44
N GLN A 562 26.87 15.76 8.51
CA GLN A 562 28.21 16.30 8.28
C GLN A 562 28.38 17.77 8.70
N SER A 563 27.28 18.50 8.86
CA SER A 563 27.24 19.85 9.43
C SER A 563 27.07 19.82 10.94
#